data_AF-A0AA46AKI6-F1
#
_entry.id   AF-A0AA46AKI6-F1
#
_cell.length_a   1.000
_cell.length_b   1.000
_cell.length_c   1.000
_cell.angle_alpha   90.00
_cell.angle_beta   90.00
_cell.angle_gamma   90.00
#
_symmetry.space_group_name_H-M   'P 1'
#
loop_
_entity.id
_entity.type
_entity.pdbx_description
1 polymer ?
#
loop_
_entity_poly.entity_id
_entity_poly.type
_entity_poly.pdbx_seq_one_letter_code
_entity_poly.pdbx_strand_id
1 'polypeptide(L)'
;MFASLIAQHGLEYLFAIVVLMGLIQISIGVLNLVKYARIIPYSVMLGFLNGLSIVMFLAQWAQFKVDEVVANGVEMVTKMWLLPVALGIMIFFVIVTMAIIHFVPKYTNAIPSSLVAIIVMIIIAVLLGKMVIL
;
A
#
# COMPACT_ATOMS: atom_id res chain seq x y z
N MET A 1 -6.27 8.65 2.37
CA MET A 1 -7.46 9.16 1.64
C MET A 1 -8.71 8.33 1.90
N PHE A 2 -8.73 7.02 1.65
CA PHE A 2 -9.91 6.20 1.99
C PHE A 2 -10.18 6.14 3.50
N ALA A 3 -9.14 6.03 4.33
CA ALA A 3 -9.28 6.00 5.79
C ALA A 3 -9.98 7.24 6.36
N SER A 4 -9.68 8.45 5.87
CA SER A 4 -10.31 9.69 6.34
C SER A 4 -11.77 9.82 5.90
N LEU A 5 -12.10 9.33 4.70
CA LEU A 5 -13.47 9.30 4.20
C LEU A 5 -14.33 8.34 5.04
N ILE A 6 -13.84 7.12 5.28
CA ILE A 6 -14.52 6.11 6.10
C ILE A 6 -14.67 6.62 7.55
N ALA A 7 -13.63 7.23 8.11
CA ALA A 7 -13.69 7.75 9.48
C ALA A 7 -14.75 8.86 9.67
N GLN A 8 -15.03 9.65 8.63
CA GLN A 8 -15.99 10.76 8.70
C GLN A 8 -17.40 10.37 8.24
N HIS A 9 -17.53 9.45 7.28
CA HIS A 9 -18.81 9.18 6.61
C HIS A 9 -19.25 7.72 6.70
N GLY A 10 -18.40 6.80 7.18
CA GLY A 10 -18.70 5.38 7.21
C GLY A 10 -18.24 4.61 5.97
N LEU A 11 -18.26 3.29 6.07
CA LEU A 11 -17.81 2.38 5.02
C LEU A 11 -18.79 2.36 3.83
N GLU A 12 -20.07 2.58 4.11
CA GLU A 12 -21.16 2.58 3.12
C GLU A 12 -20.92 3.64 2.04
N TYR A 13 -20.37 4.79 2.41
CA TYR A 13 -20.04 5.87 1.49
C TYR A 13 -18.90 5.51 0.55
N LEU A 14 -17.94 4.68 0.99
CA LEU A 14 -16.90 4.19 0.11
C LEU A 14 -17.49 3.32 -1.00
N PHE A 15 -18.42 2.42 -0.66
CA PHE A 15 -19.12 1.61 -1.65
C PHE A 15 -19.94 2.48 -2.60
N ALA A 16 -20.67 3.46 -2.08
CA ALA A 16 -21.44 4.40 -2.89
C ALA A 16 -20.55 5.17 -3.89
N ILE A 17 -19.38 5.66 -3.45
CA ILE A 17 -18.43 6.38 -4.30
C ILE A 17 -17.81 5.46 -5.36
N VAL A 18 -17.46 4.21 -5.04
CA VAL A 18 -16.93 3.25 -6.02
C VAL A 18 -17.96 2.93 -7.10
N VAL A 19 -19.21 2.69 -6.70
CA VAL A 19 -20.31 2.46 -7.66
C VAL A 19 -20.55 3.71 -8.52
N LEU A 20 -20.62 4.89 -7.91
CA LEU A 20 -20.80 6.15 -8.61
C LEU A 20 -19.65 6.42 -9.59
N MET A 21 -18.40 6.18 -9.18
CA MET A 21 -17.22 6.29 -10.05
C MET A 21 -17.35 5.37 -11.27
N GLY A 22 -17.79 4.12 -11.07
CA GLY A 22 -18.03 3.17 -12.16
C GLY A 22 -19.12 3.66 -13.13
N LEU A 23 -20.24 4.18 -12.63
CA LEU A 23 -21.30 4.75 -13.46
C LEU A 23 -20.83 5.96 -14.26
N ILE A 24 -20.02 6.84 -13.66
CA ILE A 24 -19.42 7.99 -14.34
C ILE A 24 -18.44 7.50 -15.44
N GLN A 25 -17.60 6.51 -15.14
CA GLN A 25 -16.67 5.93 -16.12
C GLN A 25 -17.40 5.34 -17.33
N ILE A 26 -18.49 4.59 -17.10
CA ILE A 26 -19.35 4.05 -18.17
C ILE A 26 -19.95 5.20 -18.99
N SER A 27 -20.50 6.22 -18.33
CA SER A 27 -21.11 7.37 -19.01
C SER A 27 -20.11 8.13 -19.88
N ILE A 28 -18.89 8.36 -19.38
CA ILE A 28 -17.78 8.96 -20.13
C ILE A 28 -17.38 8.09 -21.33
N GLY A 29 -17.39 6.76 -21.17
CA GLY A 29 -17.13 5.79 -22.23
C GLY A 29 -18.18 5.85 -23.34
N VAL A 30 -19.47 5.81 -22.99
CA VAL A 30 -20.60 5.88 -23.94
C VAL A 30 -20.62 7.21 -24.70
N LEU A 31 -20.32 8.32 -24.02
CA LEU A 31 -20.26 9.65 -24.63
C LEU A 31 -18.95 9.92 -25.40
N ASN A 32 -18.03 8.94 -25.48
CA ASN A 32 -16.73 9.06 -26.14
C ASN A 32 -15.89 10.27 -25.65
N LEU A 33 -16.03 10.64 -24.38
CA LEU A 33 -15.31 11.77 -23.79
C LEU A 33 -13.83 11.45 -23.50
N VAL A 34 -13.43 10.18 -23.63
CA VAL A 34 -12.04 9.71 -23.48
C VAL A 34 -11.09 10.45 -24.45
N LYS A 35 -11.56 10.92 -25.60
CA LYS A 35 -10.75 11.71 -26.55
C LYS A 35 -10.18 12.99 -25.92
N TYR A 36 -10.89 13.60 -24.97
CA TYR A 36 -10.46 14.82 -24.29
C TYR A 36 -9.40 14.54 -23.21
N ALA A 37 -9.35 13.33 -22.65
CA ALA A 37 -8.29 12.95 -21.70
C ALA A 37 -6.89 12.96 -22.34
N ARG A 38 -6.79 12.88 -23.67
CA ARG A 38 -5.52 13.01 -24.41
C ARG A 38 -4.95 14.43 -24.43
N ILE A 39 -5.73 15.44 -24.02
CA ILE A 39 -5.29 16.84 -23.93
C ILE A 39 -4.44 17.07 -22.66
N ILE A 40 -4.44 16.12 -21.72
CA ILE A 40 -3.67 16.22 -20.48
C ILE A 40 -2.17 16.32 -20.83
N PRO A 41 -1.49 17.41 -20.44
CA PRO A 41 -0.07 17.58 -20.74
C PRO A 41 0.76 16.47 -20.09
N TYR A 42 1.77 15.97 -20.82
CA TYR A 42 2.69 14.95 -20.30
C TYR A 42 3.39 15.37 -19.01
N SER A 43 3.70 16.67 -18.87
CA SER A 43 4.26 17.25 -17.63
C SER A 43 3.37 17.00 -16.40
N VAL A 44 2.04 17.10 -16.56
CA VAL A 44 1.09 16.86 -15.46
C VAL A 44 1.03 15.38 -15.09
N MET A 45 1.04 14.49 -16.09
CA MET A 45 1.07 13.04 -15.85
C MET A 45 2.34 12.62 -15.09
N LEU A 46 3.51 13.13 -15.48
CA LEU A 46 4.76 12.87 -14.78
C LEU A 46 4.74 13.42 -13.35
N GLY A 47 4.25 14.65 -13.16
CA GLY A 47 4.10 15.25 -11.84
C GLY A 47 3.19 14.41 -10.93
N PHE A 48 2.06 13.94 -11.45
CA PHE A 48 1.14 13.08 -10.73
C PHE A 48 1.77 11.73 -10.33
N LEU A 49 2.44 11.05 -11.27
CA LEU A 49 3.09 9.75 -11.00
C LEU A 49 4.24 9.86 -10.00
N ASN A 50 5.05 10.92 -10.08
CA ASN A 50 6.11 11.19 -9.10
C ASN A 50 5.51 11.46 -7.72
N GLY A 51 4.46 12.29 -7.64
CA GLY A 51 3.73 12.54 -6.40
C GLY A 51 3.14 11.27 -5.80
N LEU A 52 2.48 10.43 -6.61
CA LEU A 52 1.91 9.16 -6.19
C LEU A 52 2.99 8.20 -5.66
N SER A 53 4.14 8.15 -6.32
CA SER A 53 5.27 7.32 -5.90
C SER A 53 5.80 7.74 -4.53
N ILE A 54 5.93 9.04 -4.28
CA ILE A 54 6.35 9.59 -2.97
C ILE A 54 5.32 9.26 -1.89
N VAL A 55 4.02 9.47 -2.16
CA VAL A 55 2.95 9.17 -1.19
C VAL A 55 2.92 7.69 -0.84
N MET A 56 3.10 6.80 -1.83
CA MET A 56 3.19 5.37 -1.59
C MET A 56 4.42 5.01 -0.74
N PHE A 57 5.58 5.59 -1.04
CA PHE A 57 6.79 5.37 -0.24
C PHE A 57 6.61 5.84 1.21
N LEU A 58 6.08 7.04 1.42
CA LEU A 58 5.79 7.58 2.76
C LEU A 58 4.78 6.69 3.52
N ALA A 59 3.78 6.14 2.84
CA ALA A 59 2.83 5.21 3.44
C ALA A 59 3.49 3.89 3.89
N GLN A 60 4.45 3.37 3.11
CA GLN A 60 5.24 2.20 3.52
C GLN A 60 6.21 2.52 4.66
N TRP A 61 6.84 3.69 4.64
CA TRP A 61 7.72 4.15 5.72
C TRP A 61 6.98 4.25 7.05
N ALA A 62 5.72 4.68 7.03
CA ALA A 62 4.89 4.76 8.24
C ALA A 62 4.61 3.39 8.89
N GLN A 63 4.75 2.27 8.17
CA GLN A 63 4.57 0.91 8.72
C GLN A 63 5.69 0.51 9.69
N PHE A 64 6.82 1.23 9.71
CA PHE A 64 7.92 1.03 10.66
C PHE A 64 7.65 1.62 12.05
N LYS A 65 6.45 2.16 12.27
CA LYS A 65 6.04 2.83 13.49
C LYS A 65 4.73 2.24 14.01
N VAL A 66 4.60 2.20 15.33
CA VAL A 66 3.38 1.76 16.03
C VAL A 66 2.77 2.94 16.77
N ASP A 67 1.45 2.97 16.80
CA ASP A 67 0.69 3.96 17.55
C ASP A 67 0.68 3.55 19.03
N GLU A 68 1.32 4.35 19.89
CA GLU A 68 1.28 4.16 21.33
C GLU A 68 0.27 5.13 21.94
N VAL A 69 -0.68 4.59 22.72
CA VAL A 69 -1.64 5.39 23.48
C VAL A 69 -1.02 5.68 24.84
N VAL A 70 -0.51 6.89 25.02
CA VAL A 70 -0.01 7.33 26.33
C VAL A 70 -1.22 7.55 27.25
N ALA A 71 -1.46 6.61 28.16
CA ALA A 71 -2.50 6.70 29.17
C ALA A 71 -2.10 7.67 30.31
N ASN A 72 -2.12 8.98 30.02
CA ASN A 72 -1.96 10.06 31.00
C ASN A 72 -3.13 11.07 30.91
N GLY A 73 -4.36 10.59 30.68
CA GLY A 73 -5.57 11.41 30.66
C GLY A 73 -5.70 12.36 29.45
N VAL A 74 -4.74 12.36 28.53
CA VAL A 74 -4.78 13.05 27.24
C VAL A 74 -4.38 12.05 26.17
N GLU A 75 -5.33 11.62 25.33
CA GLU A 75 -5.10 10.69 24.22
C GLU A 75 -4.26 11.35 23.11
N MET A 76 -2.94 11.46 23.33
CA MET A 76 -1.98 11.86 22.30
C MET A 76 -1.43 10.61 21.64
N VAL A 77 -1.95 10.27 20.46
CA VAL A 77 -1.39 9.19 19.64
C VAL A 77 -0.03 9.64 19.11
N THR A 78 1.05 9.13 19.71
CA THR A 78 2.42 9.39 19.26
C THR A 78 2.93 8.18 18.50
N LYS A 79 3.46 8.39 17.29
CA LYS A 79 4.06 7.32 16.48
C LYS A 79 5.47 7.02 16.96
N MET A 80 5.65 5.96 17.75
CA MET A 80 6.97 5.47 18.14
C MET A 80 7.50 4.46 17.12
N TRP A 81 8.82 4.38 16.96
CA TRP A 81 9.44 3.32 16.17
C TRP A 81 9.15 1.94 16.76
N LEU A 82 9.07 0.92 15.90
CA LEU A 82 8.98 -0.47 16.33
C LEU A 82 10.11 -0.84 17.29
N LEU A 83 9.81 -1.72 18.25
CA LEU A 83 10.81 -2.35 19.11
C LEU A 83 11.94 -2.97 18.27
N PRO A 84 13.20 -2.96 18.73
CA PRO A 84 14.35 -3.38 17.93
C PRO A 84 14.21 -4.76 17.28
N VAL A 85 13.61 -5.72 18.00
CA VAL A 85 13.35 -7.07 17.49
C VAL A 85 12.35 -7.05 16.33
N ALA A 86 11.21 -6.38 16.50
CA ALA A 86 10.18 -6.27 15.46
C ALA A 86 10.68 -5.48 14.24
N LEU A 87 11.44 -4.41 14.49
CA LEU A 87 12.07 -3.60 13.44
C LEU A 87 13.07 -4.43 12.62
N GLY A 88 13.88 -5.26 13.28
CA GLY A 88 14.81 -6.18 12.61
C GLY A 88 14.10 -7.20 11.72
N ILE A 89 13.01 -7.81 12.21
CA ILE A 89 12.19 -8.74 11.42
C ILE A 89 11.59 -8.03 10.20
N MET A 90 11.09 -6.80 10.38
CA MET A 90 10.47 -6.07 9.28
C MET A 90 11.47 -5.65 8.19
N ILE A 91 12.67 -5.21 8.59
CA ILE A 91 13.76 -4.94 7.63
C ILE A 91 14.14 -6.22 6.87
N PHE A 92 14.26 -7.35 7.57
CA PHE A 92 14.52 -8.64 6.95
C PHE A 92 13.45 -8.98 5.89
N PHE A 93 12.17 -8.80 6.20
CA PHE A 93 11.07 -9.06 5.28
C PHE A 93 11.14 -8.16 4.04
N VAL A 94 11.45 -6.88 4.21
CA VAL A 94 11.60 -5.93 3.10
C VAL A 94 12.77 -6.33 2.20
N ILE A 95 13.94 -6.62 2.77
CA ILE A 95 15.14 -7.00 1.99
C ILE A 95 14.88 -8.29 1.19
N VAL A 96 14.29 -9.31 1.82
CA VAL A 96 13.98 -10.57 1.14
C VAL A 96 12.95 -10.34 0.02
N THR A 97 11.89 -9.56 0.28
CA THR A 97 10.88 -9.23 -0.73
C THR A 97 11.49 -8.50 -1.93
N MET A 98 12.35 -7.50 -1.69
CA MET A 98 13.05 -6.76 -2.75
C MET A 98 14.00 -7.66 -3.54
N ALA A 99 14.71 -8.56 -2.86
CA ALA A 99 15.58 -9.54 -3.51
C ALA A 99 14.78 -10.47 -4.43
N ILE A 100 13.66 -11.03 -3.96
CA ILE A 100 12.80 -11.89 -4.78
C ILE A 100 12.29 -11.14 -6.01
N ILE A 101 11.74 -9.93 -5.82
CA ILE A 101 11.20 -9.12 -6.91
C ILE A 101 12.28 -8.79 -7.96
N HIS A 102 13.52 -8.57 -7.53
CA HIS A 102 14.64 -8.25 -8.42
C HIS A 102 15.25 -9.47 -9.14
N PHE A 103 15.38 -10.61 -8.46
CA PHE A 103 16.11 -11.77 -8.98
C PHE A 103 15.21 -12.78 -9.70
N VAL A 104 13.99 -13.06 -9.22
CA VAL A 104 13.07 -14.03 -9.83
C VAL A 104 12.76 -13.77 -11.31
N PRO A 105 12.46 -12.53 -11.77
CA PRO A 105 12.16 -12.32 -13.18
C PRO A 105 13.36 -12.59 -14.09
N LYS A 106 14.59 -12.62 -13.56
CA LYS A 106 15.79 -12.99 -14.33
C LYS A 106 15.87 -14.49 -14.62
N TYR A 107 15.17 -15.32 -13.83
CA TYR A 107 15.17 -16.78 -13.99
C TYR A 107 13.88 -17.31 -14.61
N THR A 108 12.74 -16.67 -14.35
CA THR A 108 11.45 -17.07 -14.91
C THR A 108 10.59 -15.84 -15.25
N ASN A 109 10.09 -15.80 -16.49
CA ASN A 109 9.19 -14.74 -16.96
C ASN A 109 7.71 -15.18 -16.98
N ALA A 110 7.42 -16.44 -16.66
CA ALA A 110 6.07 -16.99 -16.73
C ALA A 110 5.18 -16.57 -15.54
N ILE A 111 5.80 -16.24 -14.40
CA ILE A 111 5.10 -15.96 -13.14
C ILE A 111 5.47 -14.53 -12.67
N PRO A 112 4.49 -13.70 -12.30
CA PRO A 112 4.76 -12.38 -11.71
C PRO A 112 5.62 -12.51 -10.44
N SER A 113 6.71 -11.75 -10.35
CA SER A 113 7.64 -11.83 -9.23
C SER A 113 7.01 -11.45 -7.89
N SER A 114 6.03 -10.54 -7.89
CA SER A 114 5.25 -10.19 -6.71
C SER A 114 4.45 -11.35 -6.14
N LEU A 115 3.93 -12.26 -7.00
CA LEU A 115 3.19 -13.43 -6.54
C LEU A 115 4.13 -14.41 -5.80
N VAL A 116 5.32 -14.64 -6.37
CA VAL A 116 6.36 -15.47 -5.75
C VAL A 116 6.78 -14.87 -4.41
N ALA A 117 7.00 -13.56 -4.35
CA ALA A 117 7.36 -12.88 -3.11
C ALA A 117 6.32 -13.07 -2.01
N ILE A 118 5.03 -12.85 -2.31
CA ILE A 118 3.96 -13.02 -1.32
C ILE A 118 3.93 -14.45 -0.77
N ILE A 119 3.96 -15.47 -1.64
CA ILE A 119 3.91 -16.88 -1.22
C ILE A 119 5.11 -17.23 -0.33
N VAL A 120 6.33 -16.87 -0.76
CA VAL A 120 7.56 -17.14 0.00
C VAL A 120 7.54 -16.44 1.35
N MET A 121 7.15 -15.16 1.38
CA MET A 121 7.10 -14.38 2.62
C MET A 121 6.04 -14.91 3.60
N ILE A 122 4.91 -15.43 3.13
CA ILE A 122 3.90 -16.08 3.98
C ILE A 122 4.50 -17.32 4.65
N ILE A 123 5.21 -18.17 3.89
CA ILE A 123 5.85 -19.38 4.44
C ILE A 123 6.87 -18.98 5.52
N ILE A 124 7.74 -18.01 5.22
CA ILE A 124 8.72 -17.48 6.17
C ILE A 124 8.03 -16.93 7.43
N ALA A 125 6.96 -16.15 7.26
CA ALA A 125 6.22 -15.56 8.38
C ALA A 125 5.59 -16.60 9.31
N VAL A 126 4.97 -17.64 8.76
CA VAL A 126 4.35 -18.71 9.56
C VAL A 126 5.42 -19.50 10.32
N LEU A 127 6.58 -19.78 9.69
CA LEU A 127 7.68 -20.49 10.34
C LEU A 127 8.30 -19.67 11.48
N LEU A 128 8.58 -18.39 11.25
CA LEU A 128 9.08 -17.48 12.30
C LEU A 128 8.06 -17.28 13.43
N GLY A 129 6.78 -17.10 13.10
CA GLY A 129 5.72 -16.94 14.09
C GLY A 129 5.62 -18.14 15.02
N LYS A 130 5.74 -19.37 14.49
CA LYS A 130 5.75 -20.59 15.30
C LYS A 130 6.97 -20.68 16.23
N MET A 131 8.13 -20.18 15.81
CA MET A 131 9.37 -20.19 16.61
C MET A 131 9.39 -19.11 17.71
N VAL A 132 8.73 -17.98 17.50
CA VAL A 132 8.67 -16.87 18.49
C VAL A 132 7.63 -17.13 19.60
N ILE A 133 6.65 -18.00 19.35
CA ILE A 133 5.60 -18.38 20.31
C ILE A 133 6.02 -19.56 21.22
N LEU A 134 7.12 -20.26 20.90
CA LEU A 134 7.76 -21.31 21.70
C LEU A 134 8.86 -20.75 22.59
#